data_AF-A0A7V5YU26-F1
#
_entry.id   AF-A0A7V5YU26-F1
#
_cell.length_a   1.000
_cell.length_b   1.000
_cell.length_c   1.000
_cell.angle_alpha   90.00
_cell.angle_beta   90.00
_cell.angle_gamma   90.00
#
_symmetry.space_group_name_H-M   'P 1'
#
loop_
_entity.id
_entity.type
_entity.pdbx_description
1 polymer ?
#
loop_
_entity_poly.entity_id
_entity_poly.type
_entity_poly.pdbx_seq_one_letter_code
_entity_poly.pdbx_strand_id
1 'polypeptide(L)'
;MAGWDPLQVVAAGVIVALQWDLLGELGRRAGWLEAQRTRLHWKTFQVVASVFVPLSLALELAANAELLPAFDWIDWAWAGALIWGMCVAGCWAIAKLLWFEGNFNPGRRRMLKRAAQLMFAVPPGVAAHGIIQRREFNLREVEVEIPGLPSDLDGLRIVQLSDIHLGAFLEPQTLERAVAAANELRPSLAVVT
;
A
#
# COMPACT_ATOMS: atom_id res chain seq x y z
N MET A 1 14.38 -14.72 -14.79
CA MET A 1 14.68 -14.74 -13.35
C MET A 1 14.84 -13.29 -12.91
N ALA A 2 13.75 -12.68 -12.42
CA ALA A 2 13.80 -11.31 -11.92
C ALA A 2 14.62 -11.30 -10.61
N GLY A 3 15.74 -10.58 -10.60
CA GLY A 3 16.56 -10.41 -9.41
C GLY A 3 15.88 -9.50 -8.40
N TRP A 4 16.20 -9.66 -7.12
CA TRP A 4 15.68 -8.84 -6.03
C TRP A 4 16.19 -7.40 -6.16
N ASP A 5 15.30 -6.42 -6.02
CA ASP A 5 15.67 -5.00 -6.01
C ASP A 5 16.47 -4.68 -4.73
N PRO A 6 17.61 -3.98 -4.80
CA PRO A 6 18.30 -3.47 -3.61
C PRO A 6 17.37 -2.76 -2.59
N LEU A 7 16.34 -2.05 -3.04
CA LEU A 7 15.35 -1.41 -2.15
C LEU A 7 14.54 -2.41 -1.33
N GLN A 8 14.17 -3.52 -1.95
CA GLN A 8 13.44 -4.61 -1.31
C GLN A 8 14.24 -5.27 -0.19
N VAL A 9 15.54 -5.47 -0.41
CA VAL A 9 16.47 -6.02 0.60
C VAL A 9 16.63 -5.04 1.77
N VAL A 10 16.78 -3.75 1.49
CA VAL A 10 16.88 -2.71 2.54
C VAL A 10 15.60 -2.64 3.36
N ALA A 11 14.43 -2.65 2.71
CA ALA A 11 13.13 -2.61 3.39
C ALA A 11 12.95 -3.81 4.34
N ALA A 12 13.27 -5.02 3.88
CA ALA A 12 13.22 -6.23 4.71
C ALA A 12 14.16 -6.12 5.93
N GLY A 13 15.38 -5.61 5.74
CA GLY A 13 16.33 -5.38 6.83
C GLY A 13 15.81 -4.40 7.88
N VAL A 14 15.16 -3.32 7.46
CA VAL A 14 14.55 -2.33 8.36
C VAL A 14 13.40 -2.95 9.16
N ILE A 15 12.52 -3.74 8.53
CA ILE A 15 11.40 -4.41 9.19
C ILE A 15 11.91 -5.35 10.29
N VAL A 16 12.91 -6.18 9.98
CA VAL A 16 13.51 -7.10 10.95
C VAL A 16 14.14 -6.34 12.12
N ALA A 17 14.83 -5.22 11.86
CA ALA A 17 15.42 -4.40 12.91
C ALA A 17 14.36 -3.77 13.84
N LEU A 18 13.25 -3.27 13.28
CA LEU A 18 12.14 -2.71 14.06
C LEU A 18 11.46 -3.76 14.94
N GLN A 19 11.25 -4.96 14.40
CA GLN A 19 10.72 -6.09 15.17
C GLN A 19 11.67 -6.47 16.32
N TRP A 20 12.97 -6.52 16.04
CA TRP A 20 13.97 -6.87 17.04
C TRP A 20 13.98 -5.87 18.21
N ASP A 21 13.95 -4.57 17.90
CA ASP A 21 13.87 -3.52 18.92
C ASP A 21 12.58 -3.62 19.74
N LEU A 22 11.44 -3.84 19.07
CA LEU A 22 10.13 -3.96 19.71
C LEU A 22 10.07 -5.14 20.70
N LEU A 23 10.49 -6.33 20.26
CA LEU A 23 10.50 -7.52 21.08
C LEU A 23 11.54 -7.43 22.22
N GLY A 24 12.67 -6.77 21.97
CA GLY A 24 13.67 -6.49 23.00
C GLY A 24 13.13 -5.56 24.09
N GLU A 25 12.40 -4.51 23.71
CA GLU A 25 11.77 -3.58 24.65
C GLU A 25 10.66 -4.25 25.46
N LEU A 26 9.82 -5.07 24.81
CA LEU A 26 8.79 -5.87 25.49
C LEU A 26 9.40 -6.82 26.54
N GLY A 27 10.45 -7.55 26.17
CA GLY A 27 11.13 -8.45 27.09
C GLY A 27 11.78 -7.72 28.27
N ARG A 28 12.27 -6.48 28.07
CA ARG A 28 12.82 -5.65 29.15
C ARG A 28 11.72 -5.23 30.12
N ARG A 29 10.59 -4.75 29.59
CA ARG A 29 9.45 -4.26 30.38
C ARG A 29 8.70 -5.35 31.12
N ALA A 30 8.63 -6.56 30.55
CA ALA A 30 8.02 -7.72 31.18
C ALA A 30 8.91 -8.37 32.27
N GLY A 31 10.12 -7.84 32.53
CA GLY A 31 11.08 -8.42 33.49
C GLY A 31 11.76 -9.69 32.99
N TRP A 32 11.45 -10.17 31.78
CA TRP A 32 12.00 -11.41 31.21
C TRP A 32 13.51 -11.34 30.96
N LEU A 33 14.06 -10.13 30.90
CA LEU A 33 15.47 -9.87 30.62
C LEU A 33 16.28 -9.47 31.87
N GLU A 34 15.84 -9.83 33.08
CA GLU A 34 16.58 -9.52 34.31
C GLU A 34 17.89 -10.32 34.45
N ALA A 35 17.88 -11.62 34.15
CA ALA A 35 19.08 -12.45 34.18
C ALA A 35 19.81 -12.49 32.83
N GLN A 36 21.15 -12.43 32.86
CA GLN A 36 22.01 -12.45 31.67
C GLN A 36 21.80 -13.70 30.79
N ARG A 37 21.51 -14.86 31.41
CA ARG A 37 21.19 -16.11 30.72
C ARG A 37 19.86 -16.04 29.97
N THR A 38 18.85 -15.41 30.57
CA THR A 38 17.53 -15.21 29.94
C THR A 38 17.62 -14.20 28.80
N ARG A 39 18.50 -13.19 28.89
CA ARG A 39 18.83 -12.30 27.76
C ARG A 39 19.44 -13.03 26.57
N LEU A 40 20.39 -13.93 26.82
CA LEU A 40 21.02 -14.71 25.76
C LEU A 40 20.00 -15.64 25.10
N HIS A 41 19.23 -16.40 25.88
CA HIS A 41 18.20 -17.29 25.34
C HIS A 41 17.12 -16.54 24.56
N TRP A 42 16.71 -15.35 25.03
CA TRP A 42 15.75 -14.50 24.32
C TRP A 42 16.30 -14.01 22.98
N LYS A 43 17.55 -13.53 22.94
CA LYS A 43 18.20 -13.15 21.68
C LYS A 43 18.35 -14.35 20.74
N THR A 44 18.78 -15.50 21.26
CA THR A 44 18.89 -16.73 20.46
C THR A 44 17.54 -17.15 19.90
N PHE A 45 16.48 -17.10 20.71
CA PHE A 45 15.11 -17.36 20.26
C PHE A 45 14.67 -16.39 19.16
N GLN A 46 14.94 -15.10 19.30
CA GLN A 46 14.64 -14.10 18.27
C GLN A 46 15.39 -14.36 16.96
N VAL A 47 16.69 -14.72 17.01
CA VAL A 47 17.46 -15.09 15.80
C VAL A 47 16.84 -16.32 15.15
N VAL A 48 16.59 -17.38 15.92
CA VAL A 48 16.03 -18.63 15.40
C VAL A 48 14.64 -18.40 14.80
N ALA A 49 13.77 -17.66 15.47
CA ALA A 49 12.43 -17.33 14.96
C ALA A 49 12.48 -16.48 13.68
N SER A 50 13.43 -15.53 13.58
CA SER A 50 13.59 -14.67 12.39
C SER A 50 14.07 -15.42 11.14
N VAL A 51 14.66 -16.61 11.31
CA VAL A 51 15.06 -17.50 10.20
C VAL A 51 14.00 -18.56 9.95
N PHE A 52 13.44 -19.13 11.02
CA PHE A 52 12.51 -20.25 10.94
C PHE A 52 11.14 -19.86 10.38
N VAL A 53 10.59 -18.70 10.74
CA VAL A 53 9.25 -18.26 10.29
C VAL A 53 9.23 -17.94 8.79
N PRO A 54 10.21 -17.20 8.22
CA PRO A 54 10.27 -17.00 6.77
C PRO A 54 10.54 -18.30 6.02
N LEU A 55 11.39 -19.18 6.57
CA LEU A 55 11.67 -20.48 5.96
C LEU A 55 10.44 -21.39 5.94
N SER A 56 9.67 -21.46 7.03
CA SER A 56 8.46 -22.27 7.10
C SER A 56 7.41 -21.77 6.12
N LEU A 57 7.22 -20.45 6.02
CA LEU A 57 6.30 -19.86 5.05
C LEU A 57 6.75 -20.12 3.60
N ALA A 58 8.05 -20.00 3.31
CA ALA A 58 8.60 -20.28 1.98
C ALA A 58 8.43 -21.75 1.59
N LEU A 59 8.65 -22.69 2.53
CA LEU A 59 8.44 -24.11 2.31
C LEU A 59 6.96 -24.45 2.10
N GLU A 60 6.06 -23.84 2.86
CA GLU A 60 4.62 -24.05 2.72
C GLU A 60 4.07 -23.50 1.40
N LEU A 61 4.57 -22.33 0.96
CA LEU A 61 4.27 -21.79 -0.36
C LEU A 61 4.83 -22.66 -1.50
N ALA A 62 6.05 -23.17 -1.35
CA ALA A 62 6.67 -24.06 -2.33
C ALA A 62 5.93 -25.42 -2.42
N ALA A 63 5.49 -25.97 -1.29
CA ALA A 63 4.76 -27.23 -1.22
C ALA A 63 3.34 -27.13 -1.83
N ASN A 64 2.73 -25.95 -1.82
CA ASN A 64 1.38 -25.70 -2.32
C ASN A 64 1.36 -24.90 -3.63
N ALA A 65 2.50 -24.81 -4.34
CA ALA A 65 2.63 -23.98 -5.53
C ALA A 65 1.63 -24.32 -6.65
N GLU A 66 1.19 -25.59 -6.74
CA GLU A 66 0.21 -26.06 -7.72
C GLU A 66 -1.22 -25.57 -7.47
N LEU A 67 -1.54 -25.13 -6.25
CA LEU A 67 -2.86 -24.66 -5.84
C LEU A 67 -2.99 -23.13 -5.94
N LEU A 68 -1.91 -22.42 -6.24
CA LEU A 68 -1.91 -20.97 -6.35
C LEU A 68 -2.39 -20.54 -7.74
N PRO A 69 -3.28 -19.54 -7.85
CA PRO A 69 -3.71 -18.99 -9.14
C PRO A 69 -2.50 -18.45 -9.92
N ALA A 70 -2.62 -18.31 -11.25
CA ALA A 70 -1.54 -17.98 -12.20
C ALA A 70 -0.93 -16.55 -12.07
N PHE A 71 -0.82 -16.03 -10.85
CA PHE A 71 0.02 -14.90 -10.48
C PHE A 71 1.36 -15.41 -9.95
N ASP A 72 2.44 -14.66 -10.14
CA ASP A 72 3.77 -15.07 -9.67
C ASP A 72 3.74 -15.15 -8.13
N TRP A 73 4.03 -16.31 -7.54
CA TRP A 73 3.99 -16.55 -6.08
C TRP A 73 4.85 -15.55 -5.28
N ILE A 74 5.83 -14.96 -5.96
CA ILE A 74 6.67 -13.86 -5.50
C ILE A 74 5.83 -12.64 -5.12
N ASP A 75 4.78 -12.31 -5.86
CA ASP A 75 3.92 -11.14 -5.60
C ASP A 75 3.13 -11.29 -4.29
N TRP A 76 2.66 -12.50 -3.98
CA TRP A 76 1.97 -12.80 -2.73
C TRP A 76 2.91 -12.82 -1.53
N ALA A 77 4.12 -13.37 -1.71
CA ALA A 77 5.16 -13.30 -0.69
C ALA A 77 5.54 -11.83 -0.37
N TRP A 78 5.62 -10.99 -1.40
CA TRP A 78 5.85 -9.55 -1.24
C TRP A 78 4.69 -8.83 -0.55
N ALA A 79 3.45 -9.08 -0.97
CA ALA A 79 2.28 -8.51 -0.33
C ALA A 79 2.20 -8.88 1.16
N GLY A 80 2.47 -10.15 1.51
CA GLY A 80 2.54 -10.63 2.88
C GLY A 80 3.66 -9.96 3.68
N ALA A 81 4.85 -9.81 3.11
CA ALA A 81 5.97 -9.12 3.74
C ALA A 81 5.69 -7.64 4.00
N LEU A 82 5.01 -6.95 3.08
CA LEU A 82 4.59 -5.55 3.23
C LEU A 82 3.56 -5.39 4.35
N ILE A 83 2.53 -6.24 4.38
CA ILE A 83 1.50 -6.23 5.44
C ILE A 83 2.15 -6.46 6.80
N TRP A 84 3.05 -7.44 6.90
CA TRP A 84 3.80 -7.72 8.12
C TRP A 84 4.68 -6.53 8.54
N GLY A 85 5.41 -5.94 7.59
CA GLY A 85 6.22 -4.75 7.82
C GLY A 85 5.42 -3.55 8.33
N MET A 86 4.25 -3.29 7.74
CA MET A 86 3.32 -2.24 8.19
C MET A 86 2.82 -2.50 9.61
N CYS A 87 2.45 -3.74 9.93
CA CYS A 87 2.03 -4.13 11.28
C CYS A 87 3.15 -3.96 12.31
N VAL A 88 4.38 -4.41 12.00
CA VAL A 88 5.54 -4.26 12.89
C VAL A 88 5.88 -2.80 13.10
N ALA A 89 5.94 -2.00 12.04
CA ALA A 89 6.25 -0.57 12.13
C ALA A 89 5.16 0.19 12.91
N GLY A 90 3.88 -0.14 12.68
CA GLY A 90 2.76 0.44 13.42
C GLY A 90 2.81 0.11 14.91
N CYS A 91 2.99 -1.17 15.25
CA CYS A 91 3.16 -1.62 16.64
C CYS A 91 4.38 -0.96 17.31
N TRP A 92 5.50 -0.85 16.59
CA TRP A 92 6.71 -0.17 17.08
C TRP A 92 6.46 1.30 17.37
N ALA A 93 5.82 2.03 16.46
CA ALA A 93 5.51 3.45 16.63
C ALA A 93 4.55 3.69 17.80
N ILE A 94 3.49 2.88 17.91
CA ILE A 94 2.54 2.94 19.03
C ILE A 94 3.26 2.64 20.35
N ALA A 95 4.07 1.58 20.39
CA ALA A 95 4.83 1.21 21.57
C ALA A 95 5.76 2.34 22.02
N LYS A 96 6.56 2.93 21.12
CA LYS A 96 7.42 4.08 21.45
C LYS A 96 6.60 5.28 21.93
N LEU A 97 5.42 5.54 21.35
CA LEU A 97 4.54 6.64 21.77
C LEU A 97 3.95 6.42 23.18
N LEU A 98 3.51 5.19 23.47
CA LEU A 98 2.94 4.82 24.78
C LEU A 98 4.01 4.77 25.88
N TRP A 99 5.24 4.42 25.50
CA TRP A 99 6.36 4.20 26.42
C TRP A 99 7.37 5.34 26.47
N PHE A 100 7.07 6.47 25.80
CA PHE A 100 7.93 7.63 25.82
C PHE A 100 7.95 8.29 27.20
N GLU A 101 9.00 8.04 27.96
CA GLU A 101 9.30 8.72 29.22
C GLU A 101 10.11 9.99 28.94
N GLY A 102 9.42 11.12 28.77
CA GLY A 102 10.06 12.44 28.66
C GLY A 102 9.55 13.38 29.74
N ASN A 103 10.39 14.31 30.19
CA ASN A 103 10.03 15.36 31.16
C ASN A 103 8.66 15.96 30.81
N PHE A 104 7.72 15.92 31.76
CA PHE A 104 6.32 16.30 31.55
C PHE A 104 6.25 17.78 31.17
N ASN A 105 6.07 18.05 29.87
CA ASN A 105 5.80 19.39 29.35
C ASN A 105 4.38 19.39 28.75
N PRO A 106 3.43 20.13 29.36
CA PRO A 106 2.04 20.13 28.92
C PRO A 106 1.85 20.76 27.53
N GLY A 107 2.74 21.69 27.11
CA GLY A 107 2.76 22.25 25.76
C GLY A 107 3.18 21.20 24.71
N ARG A 108 4.30 20.50 24.94
CA ARG A 108 4.78 19.42 24.06
C ARG A 108 3.76 18.29 23.94
N ARG A 109 3.14 17.88 25.05
CA ARG A 109 2.09 16.85 25.07
C ARG A 109 0.87 17.24 24.25
N ARG A 110 0.40 18.49 24.35
CA ARG A 110 -0.73 18.99 23.53
C ARG A 110 -0.37 19.02 22.05
N MET A 111 0.84 19.45 21.70
CA MET A 111 1.32 19.47 20.31
C MET A 111 1.38 18.05 19.72
N LEU A 112 2.00 17.10 20.43
CA LEU A 112 2.10 15.70 19.98
C LEU A 112 0.73 15.03 19.85
N LYS A 113 -0.20 15.30 20.77
CA LYS A 113 -1.59 14.78 20.66
C LYS A 113 -2.30 15.33 19.43
N ARG A 114 -2.16 16.63 19.13
CA ARG A 114 -2.74 17.23 17.91
C ARG A 114 -2.12 16.68 16.64
N ALA A 115 -0.79 16.53 16.62
CA ALA A 115 -0.07 15.92 15.50
C ALA A 115 -0.54 14.47 15.26
N ALA A 116 -0.67 13.67 16.32
CA ALA A 116 -1.21 12.31 16.24
C ALA A 116 -2.65 12.31 15.72
N GLN A 117 -3.53 13.15 16.26
CA GLN A 117 -4.91 13.28 15.79
C GLN A 117 -4.99 13.62 14.30
N LEU A 118 -4.16 14.55 13.82
CA LEU A 118 -4.08 14.89 12.40
C LEU A 118 -3.56 13.71 11.56
N MET A 119 -2.52 13.02 12.03
CA MET A 119 -1.96 11.85 11.35
C MET A 119 -2.99 10.72 11.18
N PHE A 120 -3.89 10.53 12.14
CA PHE A 120 -4.99 9.57 12.03
C PHE A 120 -6.18 10.09 11.22
N ALA A 121 -6.45 11.39 11.22
CA ALA A 121 -7.60 11.97 10.52
C ALA A 121 -7.34 12.23 9.03
N VAL A 122 -6.11 12.53 8.63
CA VAL A 122 -5.77 12.89 7.25
C VAL A 122 -5.98 11.72 6.27
N PRO A 123 -5.46 10.50 6.49
CA PRO A 123 -5.64 9.39 5.55
C PRO A 123 -7.11 9.06 5.24
N PRO A 124 -8.03 8.89 6.21
CA PRO A 124 -9.44 8.67 5.89
C PRO A 124 -10.09 9.89 5.23
N GLY A 125 -9.65 11.12 5.54
CA GLY A 125 -10.10 12.34 4.88
C GLY A 125 -9.71 12.38 3.39
N VAL A 126 -8.46 12.05 3.06
CA VAL A 126 -7.98 11.95 1.67
C VAL A 126 -8.69 10.81 0.94
N ALA A 127 -8.87 9.66 1.60
CA ALA A 127 -9.61 8.54 1.04
C ALA A 127 -11.07 8.92 0.74
N ALA A 128 -11.77 9.55 1.68
CA ALA A 128 -13.13 10.05 1.49
C ALA A 128 -13.21 11.08 0.35
N HIS A 129 -12.24 11.98 0.26
CA HIS A 129 -12.17 12.94 -0.84
C HIS A 129 -11.99 12.25 -2.20
N GLY A 130 -11.08 11.27 -2.32
CA GLY A 130 -10.93 10.49 -3.55
C GLY A 130 -12.18 9.68 -3.90
N ILE A 131 -12.87 9.15 -2.90
CA ILE A 131 -14.16 8.45 -3.04
C ILE A 131 -15.25 9.38 -3.59
N ILE A 132 -15.23 10.66 -3.24
CA ILE A 132 -16.18 11.66 -3.76
C ILE A 132 -15.79 12.07 -5.18
N GLN A 133 -14.53 12.45 -5.41
CA GLN A 133 -14.05 12.92 -6.71
C GLN A 133 -14.18 11.89 -7.82
N ARG A 134 -14.06 10.59 -7.53
CA ARG A 134 -14.19 9.53 -8.55
C ARG A 134 -15.53 9.55 -9.30
N ARG A 135 -16.57 10.18 -8.73
CA ARG A 135 -17.91 10.25 -9.33
C ARG A 135 -18.03 11.37 -10.37
N GLU A 136 -17.04 12.26 -10.42
CA GLU A 136 -16.96 13.34 -11.38
C GLU A 136 -16.13 12.87 -12.58
N PHE A 137 -16.81 12.62 -13.71
CA PHE A 137 -16.11 12.46 -14.98
C PHE A 137 -15.97 13.84 -15.62
N ASN A 138 -14.77 14.13 -16.13
CA ASN A 138 -14.48 15.39 -16.79
C ASN A 138 -14.39 15.17 -18.30
N LEU A 139 -15.11 15.99 -19.06
CA LEU A 139 -14.92 16.06 -20.51
C LEU A 139 -13.64 16.85 -20.80
N ARG A 140 -12.72 16.25 -21.56
CA ARG A 140 -11.51 16.91 -22.02
C ARG A 140 -11.41 16.77 -23.52
N GLU A 141 -11.61 17.88 -24.24
CA GLU A 141 -11.28 17.96 -25.66
C GLU A 141 -9.80 18.30 -25.80
N VAL A 142 -9.06 17.48 -26.55
CA VAL A 142 -7.63 17.68 -26.83
C VAL A 142 -7.45 17.66 -28.33
N GLU A 143 -6.92 18.76 -28.87
CA GLU A 143 -6.49 18.82 -30.25
C GLU A 143 -5.09 18.20 -30.36
N VAL A 144 -4.93 17.27 -31.29
CA VAL A 144 -3.68 16.52 -31.49
C VAL A 144 -3.18 16.79 -32.90
N GLU A 145 -2.07 17.50 -33.02
CA GLU A 145 -1.40 17.72 -34.30
C GLU A 145 -0.62 16.48 -34.71
N ILE A 146 -0.95 15.91 -35.87
CA ILE A 146 -0.28 14.73 -36.42
C ILE A 146 0.50 15.14 -37.68
N PRO A 147 1.84 15.15 -37.66
CA PRO A 147 2.64 15.47 -38.83
C PRO A 147 2.37 14.50 -39.99
N GLY A 148 2.07 15.05 -41.18
CA GLY A 148 1.75 14.25 -42.36
C GLY A 148 0.37 13.60 -42.34
N LEU A 149 -0.55 14.09 -41.49
CA LEU A 149 -1.94 13.63 -41.51
C LEU A 149 -2.55 13.85 -42.90
N PRO A 150 -3.09 12.80 -43.54
CA PRO A 150 -3.84 12.94 -44.78
C PRO A 150 -4.99 13.95 -44.65
N SER A 151 -5.19 14.79 -45.67
CA SER A 151 -6.16 15.89 -45.63
C SER A 151 -7.62 15.43 -45.50
N ASP A 152 -7.92 14.17 -45.83
CA ASP A 152 -9.21 13.52 -45.65
C ASP A 152 -9.50 13.13 -44.18
N LEU A 153 -8.48 13.15 -43.31
CA LEU A 153 -8.61 12.91 -41.87
C LEU A 153 -8.56 14.21 -41.04
N ASP A 154 -8.36 15.36 -41.69
CA ASP A 154 -8.38 16.65 -41.01
C ASP A 154 -9.79 16.97 -40.48
N GLY A 155 -9.88 17.33 -39.20
CA GLY A 155 -11.15 17.52 -38.49
C GLY A 155 -11.86 16.22 -38.04
N LEU A 156 -11.24 15.05 -38.16
CA LEU A 156 -11.77 13.80 -37.60
C LEU A 156 -11.91 13.91 -36.07
N ARG A 157 -13.13 13.73 -35.55
CA ARG A 157 -13.40 13.73 -34.10
C ARG A 157 -13.57 12.30 -33.59
N ILE A 158 -12.69 11.87 -32.69
CA ILE A 158 -12.75 10.56 -32.05
C ILE A 158 -13.13 10.74 -30.59
N VAL A 159 -14.11 9.99 -30.10
CA VAL A 159 -14.34 9.82 -28.66
C VAL A 159 -13.81 8.45 -28.24
N GLN A 160 -13.04 8.42 -27.15
CA GLN A 160 -12.54 7.18 -26.56
C GLN A 160 -13.12 6.99 -25.16
N LEU A 161 -13.73 5.83 -24.94
CA LEU A 161 -14.12 5.35 -23.62
C LEU A 161 -13.18 4.19 -23.25
N SER A 162 -12.34 4.38 -22.24
CA SER A 162 -11.38 3.37 -21.78
C SER A 162 -11.65 2.89 -20.36
N ASP A 163 -11.04 1.77 -19.99
CA ASP A 163 -10.94 1.28 -18.61
C ASP A 163 -12.30 1.15 -17.92
N ILE A 164 -13.31 0.70 -18.69
CA ILE A 164 -14.67 0.49 -18.20
C ILE A 164 -14.69 -0.75 -17.29
N HIS A 165 -14.41 -0.55 -16.02
CA HIS A 165 -14.47 -1.60 -14.99
C HIS A 165 -15.83 -1.60 -14.30
N LEU A 166 -16.85 -2.11 -15.00
CA LEU A 166 -18.19 -2.27 -14.42
C LEU A 166 -18.14 -3.26 -13.25
N GLY A 167 -18.48 -2.81 -12.04
CA GLY A 167 -18.35 -3.60 -10.82
C GLY A 167 -18.50 -2.78 -9.55
N ALA A 168 -17.89 -3.22 -8.44
CA ALA A 168 -18.05 -2.60 -7.12
C ALA A 168 -17.69 -1.10 -7.04
N PHE A 169 -16.96 -0.59 -8.03
CA PHE A 169 -16.44 0.78 -8.06
C PHE A 169 -17.09 1.68 -9.13
N LEU A 170 -17.86 1.13 -10.09
CA LEU A 170 -18.53 1.87 -11.15
C LEU A 170 -20.02 1.51 -11.21
N GLU A 171 -20.88 2.47 -10.84
CA GLU A 171 -22.33 2.32 -10.88
C GLU A 171 -22.85 2.41 -12.33
N PRO A 172 -23.82 1.57 -12.76
CA PRO A 172 -24.36 1.60 -14.13
C PRO A 172 -24.82 2.99 -14.60
N GLN A 173 -25.46 3.74 -13.71
CA GLN A 173 -25.95 5.11 -13.97
C GLN A 173 -24.81 6.10 -14.28
N THR A 174 -23.60 5.85 -13.77
CA THR A 174 -22.43 6.69 -14.09
C THR A 174 -21.90 6.38 -15.48
N LEU A 175 -21.92 5.10 -15.89
CA LEU A 175 -21.58 4.72 -17.26
C LEU A 175 -22.59 5.26 -18.27
N GLU A 176 -23.89 5.21 -17.96
CA GLU A 176 -24.94 5.78 -18.81
C GLU A 176 -24.72 7.28 -19.05
N ARG A 177 -24.36 8.04 -18.00
CA ARG A 177 -24.04 9.47 -18.13
C ARG A 177 -22.79 9.72 -18.99
N ALA A 178 -21.75 8.90 -18.84
CA ALA A 178 -20.53 9.01 -19.65
C ALA A 178 -20.81 8.71 -21.14
N VAL A 179 -21.63 7.69 -21.42
CA VAL A 179 -22.06 7.34 -22.78
C VAL A 179 -22.93 8.44 -23.38
N ALA A 180 -23.87 9.01 -22.62
CA ALA A 180 -24.68 10.13 -23.07
C ALA A 180 -23.83 11.36 -23.43
N ALA A 181 -22.88 11.73 -22.56
CA ALA A 181 -21.95 12.82 -22.81
C ALA A 181 -21.07 12.56 -24.05
N ALA A 182 -20.58 11.34 -24.22
CA ALA A 182 -19.80 10.96 -25.41
C ALA A 182 -20.61 11.12 -26.71
N ASN A 183 -21.89 10.74 -26.70
CA ASN A 183 -22.78 10.89 -27.85
C ASN A 183 -23.11 12.37 -28.16
N GLU A 184 -23.24 13.22 -27.14
CA GLU A 184 -23.48 14.66 -27.32
C GLU A 184 -22.35 15.38 -28.08
N LEU A 185 -21.12 14.85 -28.03
CA LEU A 185 -19.97 15.40 -28.77
C LEU A 185 -20.07 15.20 -30.28
N ARG A 186 -21.01 14.36 -30.75
CA ARG A 186 -21.19 14.00 -32.16
C ARG A 186 -19.85 13.59 -32.83
N PRO A 187 -19.14 12.59 -32.27
CA PRO A 187 -17.89 12.13 -32.83
C PRO A 187 -18.12 11.45 -34.18
N SER A 188 -17.10 11.46 -35.03
CA SER A 188 -17.04 10.67 -36.27
C SER A 188 -16.81 9.19 -35.98
N LEU A 189 -16.08 8.89 -34.89
CA LEU A 189 -15.74 7.53 -34.45
C LEU A 189 -15.80 7.42 -32.92
N ALA A 190 -16.44 6.36 -32.44
CA ALA A 190 -16.39 5.96 -31.03
C ALA A 190 -15.49 4.74 -30.87
N VAL A 191 -14.55 4.82 -29.93
CA VAL A 191 -13.59 3.75 -29.62
C VAL A 191 -13.80 3.33 -28.17
N VAL A 192 -13.90 2.02 -27.95
CA VAL A 192 -13.99 1.42 -26.61
C VAL A 192 -12.81 0.49 -26.42
N THR A 193 -12.07 0.66 -25.31
CA THR A 193 -10.85 -0.10 -25.00
C THR A 193 -10.86 -0.66 -23.59
#